data_AF-A0A3S2U6M7-F1
#
_entry.id   AF-A0A3S2U6M7-F1
#
_cell.length_a   1.000
_cell.length_b   1.000
_cell.length_c   1.000
_cell.angle_alpha   90.00
_cell.angle_beta   90.00
_cell.angle_gamma   90.00
#
_symmetry.space_group_name_H-M   'P 1'
#
loop_
_entity.id
_entity.type
_entity.pdbx_description
1 polymer ?
#
loop_
_entity_poly.entity_id
_entity_poly.type
_entity_poly.pdbx_seq_one_letter_code
_entity_poly.pdbx_strand_id
1 'polypeptide(L)'
;MKRYILLFLFTFQITFSQEVVVKGQAFNSGKFNDRIVYVIKNDTINKLRKRSDSLYEDWKKKSKFENRKDRSYLEASKNNQILTQLLYDKNYRAHTDSLGNFEIKAKLTDSLFFESTYHTTEKHLVADLAKKKIKLKLKLEPCEVWPSHPEKPTKLYVFIGKKIKIWESPSSYCNGFPLTSRVLSKYLIVKNIYGDFKKDTIQFTTYPPHSAPKQQNYVPFKTFFADFEYCLLYVLEYKGELLQTRYFFDDVYMTKEGRWASPLKPKGLYNTISPGIDKLKQINFTTPIEFEYEEKFEKQIKENFSEAYNIIGDGKILVTHGVYAEDLFEIRKTGALKEYDYLIK
;
A
#
# COMPACT_ATOMS: atom_id res chain seq x y z
N MET A 1 30.03 43.54 33.19
CA MET A 1 29.41 43.01 31.94
C MET A 1 28.96 41.54 32.04
N LYS A 2 29.79 40.58 32.46
CA LYS A 2 29.42 39.15 32.55
C LYS A 2 28.18 38.83 33.44
N ARG A 3 27.98 39.53 34.55
CA ARG A 3 26.81 39.32 35.45
C ARG A 3 25.46 39.73 34.82
N TYR A 4 25.44 40.78 34.00
CA TYR A 4 24.22 41.24 33.33
C TYR A 4 23.83 40.36 32.13
N ILE A 5 24.82 39.77 31.45
CA ILE A 5 24.58 38.79 30.37
C ILE A 5 23.94 37.51 30.94
N LEU A 6 24.40 37.03 32.10
CA LEU A 6 23.80 35.89 32.79
C LEU A 6 22.35 36.19 33.22
N LEU A 7 22.08 37.35 33.82
CA LEU A 7 20.72 37.76 34.20
C LEU A 7 19.79 37.88 33.00
N PHE A 8 20.26 38.48 31.90
CA PHE A 8 19.50 38.58 30.65
C PHE A 8 19.20 37.20 30.05
N LEU A 9 20.19 36.29 30.01
CA LEU A 9 20.00 34.91 29.55
C LEU A 9 19.01 34.13 30.44
N PHE A 10 19.06 34.33 31.76
CA PHE A 10 18.10 33.73 32.69
C PHE A 10 16.68 34.26 32.49
N THR A 11 16.50 35.58 32.34
CA THR A 11 15.17 36.16 32.05
C THR A 11 14.63 35.73 30.70
N PHE A 12 15.51 35.61 29.69
CA PHE A 12 15.14 35.11 28.37
C PHE A 12 14.65 33.65 28.52
N GLN A 13 15.43 32.77 29.15
CA GLN A 13 15.03 31.37 29.35
C GLN A 13 13.71 31.19 30.11
N ILE A 14 13.43 32.02 31.10
CA ILE A 14 12.16 31.96 31.87
C ILE A 14 10.96 32.30 30.97
N THR A 15 11.07 33.32 30.11
CA THR A 15 9.97 33.68 29.18
C THR A 15 9.71 32.64 28.09
N PHE A 16 10.75 31.92 27.62
CA PHE A 16 10.60 30.86 26.62
C PHE A 16 10.12 29.52 27.19
N SER A 17 10.09 29.34 28.52
CA SER A 17 9.65 28.10 29.15
C SER A 17 8.22 28.14 29.71
N GLN A 18 7.49 29.25 29.53
CA GLN A 18 6.10 29.35 30.00
C GLN A 18 5.17 28.48 29.16
N GLU A 19 4.46 27.57 29.83
CA GLU A 19 3.33 26.83 29.24
C GLU A 19 2.05 27.65 29.35
N VAL A 20 1.28 27.65 28.27
CA VAL A 20 -0.04 28.28 28.21
C VAL A 20 -1.09 27.22 27.89
N VAL A 21 -2.31 27.46 28.37
CA VAL A 21 -3.47 26.65 28.00
C VAL A 21 -4.07 27.22 26.73
N VAL A 22 -3.98 26.48 25.63
CA VAL A 22 -4.58 26.85 24.35
C VAL A 22 -5.97 26.22 24.28
N LYS A 23 -7.00 27.05 24.13
CA LYS A 23 -8.40 26.62 24.00
C LYS A 23 -9.01 27.17 22.73
N GLY A 24 -9.87 26.39 22.09
CA GLY A 24 -10.46 26.78 20.83
C GLY A 24 -11.51 25.83 20.33
N GLN A 25 -11.96 26.08 19.10
CA GLN A 25 -12.80 25.17 18.35
C GLN A 25 -12.09 24.74 17.07
N ALA A 26 -12.18 23.47 16.72
CA ALA A 26 -11.72 22.93 15.45
C ALA A 26 -12.77 21.99 14.84
N PHE A 27 -12.97 22.10 13.53
CA PHE A 27 -13.98 21.36 12.81
C PHE A 27 -13.41 20.80 11.51
N ASN A 28 -14.00 19.72 11.05
CA ASN A 28 -13.81 19.22 9.70
C ASN A 28 -14.77 19.91 8.72
N SER A 29 -14.42 19.92 7.44
CA SER A 29 -15.27 20.43 6.37
C SER A 29 -15.86 19.29 5.54
N GLY A 30 -16.89 19.59 4.75
CA GLY A 30 -17.52 18.58 3.88
C GLY A 30 -18.56 17.71 4.60
N LYS A 31 -19.00 16.66 3.89
CA LYS A 31 -20.06 15.72 4.33
C LYS A 31 -19.53 14.54 5.15
N PHE A 32 -18.21 14.35 5.22
CA PHE A 32 -17.58 13.33 6.03
C PHE A 32 -17.66 13.74 7.49
N ASN A 33 -18.55 13.08 8.22
CA ASN A 33 -18.92 13.43 9.59
C ASN A 33 -17.89 12.90 10.60
N ASP A 34 -16.59 12.90 10.26
CA ASP A 34 -15.54 12.70 11.25
C ASP A 34 -15.57 13.95 12.14
N ARG A 35 -16.11 13.80 13.36
CA ARG A 35 -16.27 14.91 14.29
C ARG A 35 -15.02 15.23 15.10
N ILE A 36 -13.98 14.40 14.94
CA ILE A 36 -12.80 14.44 15.80
C ILE A 36 -11.64 15.06 15.03
N VAL A 37 -11.22 16.24 15.48
CA VAL A 37 -9.93 16.82 15.13
C VAL A 37 -8.96 16.52 16.26
N TYR A 38 -7.84 15.91 15.94
CA TYR A 38 -6.75 15.70 16.87
C TYR A 38 -5.86 16.93 16.90
N VAL A 39 -5.52 17.39 18.10
CA VAL A 39 -4.61 18.51 18.33
C VAL A 39 -3.33 17.93 18.92
N ILE A 40 -2.28 17.90 18.12
CA ILE A 40 -1.01 17.24 18.45
C ILE A 40 0.04 18.31 18.73
N LYS A 41 0.68 18.19 19.90
CA LYS A 41 1.74 19.08 20.33
C LYS A 41 3.09 18.64 19.78
N ASN A 42 3.86 19.64 19.36
CA ASN A 42 5.30 19.57 19.13
C ASN A 42 5.72 18.84 17.85
N ASP A 43 6.80 19.33 17.24
CA ASP A 43 7.50 18.67 16.13
C ASP A 43 8.08 17.30 16.54
N THR A 44 8.22 16.99 17.85
CA THR A 44 8.77 15.72 18.34
C THR A 44 8.00 14.50 17.83
N ILE A 45 6.66 14.50 17.87
CA ILE A 45 5.84 13.38 17.36
C ILE A 45 6.06 13.22 15.85
N ASN A 46 6.09 14.33 15.12
CA ASN A 46 6.32 14.31 13.68
C ASN A 46 7.76 13.89 13.30
N LYS A 47 8.76 14.28 14.08
CA LYS A 47 10.16 13.83 13.93
C LYS A 47 10.29 12.34 14.21
N LEU A 48 9.61 11.83 15.25
CA LEU A 48 9.59 10.40 15.56
C LEU A 48 8.91 9.58 14.47
N ARG A 49 7.76 10.05 13.94
CA ARG A 49 7.06 9.43 12.81
C ARG A 49 7.99 9.32 11.60
N LYS A 50 8.56 10.44 11.14
CA LYS A 50 9.52 10.48 10.02
C LYS A 50 10.75 9.58 10.22
N ARG A 51 11.32 9.55 11.43
CA ARG A 51 12.46 8.69 11.75
C ARG A 51 12.06 7.21 11.71
N SER A 52 10.90 6.86 12.27
CA SER A 52 10.41 5.48 12.27
C SER A 52 10.16 4.98 10.85
N ASP A 53 9.49 5.79 10.02
CA ASP A 53 9.23 5.49 8.61
C ASP A 53 10.55 5.28 7.84
N SER A 54 11.52 6.18 8.05
CA SER A 54 12.84 6.06 7.42
C SER A 54 13.60 4.80 7.85
N LEU A 55 13.54 4.41 9.12
CA LEU A 55 14.19 3.21 9.63
C LEU A 55 13.51 1.94 9.10
N TYR A 56 12.18 1.96 9.00
CA TYR A 56 11.41 0.84 8.45
C TYR A 56 11.69 0.65 6.95
N GLU A 57 11.74 1.74 6.18
CA GLU A 57 12.10 1.68 4.75
C GLU A 57 13.56 1.24 4.54
N ASP A 58 14.49 1.68 5.39
CA ASP A 58 15.89 1.23 5.34
C ASP A 58 16.00 -0.28 5.67
N TRP A 59 15.31 -0.74 6.72
CA TRP A 59 15.21 -2.15 7.06
C TRP A 59 14.66 -2.97 5.90
N LYS A 60 13.54 -2.55 5.32
CA LYS A 60 12.89 -3.24 4.19
C LYS A 60 13.80 -3.34 2.97
N LYS A 61 14.67 -2.35 2.73
CA LYS A 61 15.65 -2.37 1.63
C LYS A 61 16.85 -3.27 1.91
N LYS A 62 17.31 -3.36 3.15
CA LYS A 62 18.53 -4.08 3.54
C LYS A 62 18.28 -5.53 3.95
N SER A 63 17.10 -5.83 4.45
CA SER A 63 16.78 -7.16 4.95
C SER A 63 16.31 -8.06 3.80
N LYS A 64 17.02 -9.19 3.63
CA LYS A 64 16.65 -10.23 2.65
C LYS A 64 15.41 -11.03 3.08
N PHE A 65 15.10 -11.03 4.38
CA PHE A 65 13.96 -11.69 5.01
C PHE A 65 13.30 -10.73 6.02
N GLU A 66 12.12 -11.06 6.56
CA GLU A 66 11.58 -10.33 7.73
C GLU A 66 12.40 -10.65 9.00
N ASN A 67 13.68 -10.25 9.04
CA ASN A 67 14.50 -10.44 10.23
C ASN A 67 14.14 -9.40 11.29
N ARG A 68 13.18 -9.76 12.15
CA ARG A 68 12.72 -8.93 13.27
C ARG A 68 13.78 -8.73 14.37
N LYS A 69 14.95 -9.37 14.25
CA LYS A 69 16.10 -9.14 15.14
C LYS A 69 17.09 -8.12 14.56
N ASP A 70 16.87 -7.62 13.35
CA ASP A 70 17.70 -6.56 12.77
C ASP A 70 17.61 -5.29 13.64
N ARG A 71 18.75 -4.64 13.86
CA ARG A 71 18.84 -3.46 14.72
C ARG A 71 17.93 -2.33 14.24
N SER A 72 17.82 -2.12 12.93
CA SER A 72 16.98 -1.07 12.34
C SER A 72 15.49 -1.36 12.56
N TYR A 73 15.06 -2.61 12.43
CA TYR A 73 13.69 -3.03 12.75
C TYR A 73 13.37 -2.87 14.24
N LEU A 74 14.26 -3.33 15.12
CA LEU A 74 14.09 -3.19 16.57
C LEU A 74 14.00 -1.71 16.96
N GLU A 75 14.81 -0.85 16.33
CA GLU A 75 14.77 0.59 16.56
C GLU A 75 13.47 1.22 16.02
N ALA A 76 13.01 0.85 14.83
CA ALA A 76 11.72 1.30 14.29
C ALA A 76 10.56 0.85 15.20
N SER A 77 10.55 -0.41 15.64
CA SER A 77 9.56 -0.96 16.56
C SER A 77 9.54 -0.21 17.90
N LYS A 78 10.72 0.03 18.48
CA LYS A 78 10.86 0.84 19.70
C LYS A 78 10.33 2.27 19.50
N ASN A 79 10.67 2.91 18.38
CA ASN A 79 10.19 4.26 18.06
C ASN A 79 8.66 4.28 17.88
N ASN A 80 8.08 3.26 17.24
CA ASN A 80 6.64 3.11 17.10
C ASN A 80 5.93 2.92 18.45
N GLN A 81 6.55 2.17 19.38
CA GLN A 81 6.03 2.03 20.73
C GLN A 81 6.04 3.36 21.49
N ILE A 82 7.15 4.12 21.41
CA ILE A 82 7.25 5.46 22.01
C ILE A 82 6.22 6.41 21.38
N LEU A 83 6.10 6.40 20.06
CA LEU A 83 5.11 7.20 19.33
C LEU A 83 3.68 6.88 19.80
N THR A 84 3.36 5.60 19.93
CA THR A 84 2.06 5.14 20.43
C THR A 84 1.81 5.68 21.83
N GLN A 85 2.77 5.55 22.75
CA GLN A 85 2.65 6.09 24.11
C GLN A 85 2.42 7.61 24.12
N LEU A 86 3.19 8.36 23.32
CA LEU A 86 3.03 9.81 23.19
C LEU A 86 1.66 10.21 22.61
N LEU A 87 1.13 9.43 21.67
CA LEU A 87 -0.20 9.66 21.09
C LEU A 87 -1.36 9.32 22.04
N TYR A 88 -1.10 8.58 23.13
CA TYR A 88 -2.08 8.35 24.22
C TYR A 88 -1.90 9.33 25.40
N ASP A 89 -0.77 10.02 25.47
CA ASP A 89 -0.51 11.01 26.51
C ASP A 89 -1.24 12.33 26.21
N LYS A 90 -2.13 12.73 27.13
CA LYS A 90 -2.90 13.98 27.07
C LYS A 90 -2.02 15.23 27.06
N ASN A 91 -0.77 15.13 27.51
CA ASN A 91 0.20 16.21 27.44
C ASN A 91 0.64 16.51 26.00
N TYR A 92 0.55 15.53 25.10
CA TYR A 92 1.02 15.65 23.72
C TYR A 92 -0.10 15.56 22.69
N ARG A 93 -1.28 15.04 23.07
CA ARG A 93 -2.43 14.95 22.19
C ARG A 93 -3.72 15.27 22.91
N ALA A 94 -4.50 16.17 22.34
CA ALA A 94 -5.89 16.38 22.67
C ALA A 94 -6.76 16.03 21.46
N HIS A 95 -8.08 15.96 21.67
CA HIS A 95 -9.05 15.85 20.59
C HIS A 95 -10.24 16.75 20.89
N THR A 96 -10.98 17.12 19.85
CA THR A 96 -12.18 17.92 19.99
C THR A 96 -13.34 17.13 20.61
N ASP A 97 -14.16 17.80 21.41
CA ASP A 97 -15.44 17.26 21.88
C ASP A 97 -16.51 17.27 20.75
N SER A 98 -17.75 16.87 21.08
CA SER A 98 -18.87 16.85 20.12
C SER A 98 -19.28 18.22 19.60
N LEU A 99 -18.88 19.30 20.27
CA LEU A 99 -19.12 20.69 19.89
C LEU A 99 -17.89 21.31 19.19
N GLY A 100 -16.84 20.51 18.96
CA GLY A 100 -15.59 20.95 18.33
C GLY A 100 -14.61 21.62 19.29
N ASN A 101 -14.88 21.70 20.59
CA ASN A 101 -13.99 22.38 21.53
C ASN A 101 -12.78 21.53 21.86
N PHE A 102 -11.61 22.15 22.00
CA PHE A 102 -10.39 21.50 22.46
C PHE A 102 -9.67 22.35 23.51
N GLU A 103 -8.84 21.68 24.30
CA GLU A 103 -7.93 22.30 25.28
C GLU A 103 -6.61 21.52 25.32
N ILE A 104 -5.48 22.22 25.23
CA ILE A 104 -4.14 21.61 25.33
C ILE A 104 -3.14 22.56 25.98
N LYS A 105 -2.23 22.03 26.81
CA LYS A 105 -1.13 22.79 27.41
C LYS A 105 0.11 22.70 26.52
N ALA A 106 0.67 23.86 26.15
CA ALA A 106 1.86 23.92 25.29
C ALA A 106 2.70 25.17 25.56
N LYS A 107 3.99 25.13 25.22
CA LYS A 107 4.87 26.30 25.30
C LYS A 107 4.60 27.24 24.13
N LEU A 108 4.84 28.53 24.31
CA LEU A 108 4.67 29.52 23.23
C LEU A 108 5.53 29.21 21.98
N THR A 109 6.67 28.55 22.17
CA THR A 109 7.57 28.10 21.10
C THR A 109 7.11 26.82 20.40
N ASP A 110 6.15 26.10 20.96
CA ASP A 110 5.66 24.86 20.36
C ASP A 110 4.80 25.16 19.12
N SER A 111 4.68 24.17 18.25
CA SER A 111 3.66 24.13 17.20
C SER A 111 2.55 23.15 17.58
N LEU A 112 1.31 23.49 17.22
CA LEU A 112 0.17 22.58 17.25
C LEU A 112 -0.18 22.16 15.83
N PHE A 113 -0.39 20.86 15.66
CA PHE A 113 -0.88 20.25 14.43
C PHE A 113 -2.33 19.84 14.62
N PHE A 114 -3.19 20.27 13.71
CA PHE A 114 -4.60 19.91 13.67
C PHE A 114 -4.78 18.86 12.58
N GLU A 115 -5.00 17.61 12.99
CA GLU A 115 -5.06 16.45 12.10
C GLU A 115 -6.43 15.80 12.18
N SER A 116 -6.98 15.40 11.05
CA SER A 116 -8.15 14.53 10.99
C SER A 116 -8.11 13.67 9.72
N THR A 117 -8.85 12.57 9.72
CA THR A 117 -8.90 11.67 8.56
C THR A 117 -9.41 12.44 7.33
N TYR A 118 -8.75 12.26 6.18
CA TYR A 118 -9.12 12.89 4.90
C TYR A 118 -9.04 14.42 4.86
N HIS A 119 -8.44 15.06 5.86
CA HIS A 119 -8.35 16.51 5.93
C HIS A 119 -6.90 16.96 5.91
N THR A 120 -6.63 18.07 5.22
CA THR A 120 -5.30 18.64 5.17
C THR A 120 -4.89 19.11 6.56
N THR A 121 -3.79 18.57 7.07
CA THR A 121 -3.22 18.98 8.37
C THR A 121 -2.85 20.46 8.36
N GLU A 122 -3.32 21.20 9.37
CA GLU A 122 -2.90 22.57 9.60
C GLU A 122 -1.88 22.67 10.73
N LYS A 123 -0.80 23.43 10.52
CA LYS A 123 0.25 23.71 11.51
C LYS A 123 0.16 25.17 11.94
N HIS A 124 0.12 25.40 13.26
CA HIS A 124 0.08 26.75 13.84
C HIS A 124 1.06 26.87 15.01
N LEU A 125 1.72 28.02 15.14
CA LEU A 125 2.56 28.32 16.30
C LEU A 125 1.68 28.66 17.52
N VAL A 126 2.02 28.14 18.70
CA VAL A 126 1.24 28.39 19.93
C VAL A 126 1.21 29.88 20.26
N ALA A 127 2.31 30.61 20.08
CA ALA A 127 2.36 32.05 20.29
C ALA A 127 1.33 32.85 19.46
N ASP A 128 0.97 32.36 18.27
CA ASP A 128 -0.02 33.03 17.41
C ASP A 128 -1.45 32.63 17.77
N LEU A 129 -1.63 31.40 18.23
CA LEU A 129 -2.92 30.90 18.71
C LEU A 129 -3.32 31.55 20.04
N ALA A 130 -2.36 31.78 20.95
CA ALA A 130 -2.60 32.35 22.27
C ALA A 130 -3.13 33.81 22.21
N LYS A 131 -2.94 34.51 21.09
CA LYS A 131 -3.32 35.92 20.93
C LYS A 131 -4.76 36.13 20.45
N LYS A 132 -5.48 35.07 20.07
CA LYS A 132 -6.80 35.18 19.42
C LYS A 132 -7.76 34.07 19.82
N LYS A 133 -9.05 34.32 19.62
CA LYS A 133 -10.08 33.27 19.69
C LYS A 133 -9.87 32.30 18.52
N ILE A 134 -9.69 31.02 18.82
CA ILE A 134 -9.39 30.00 17.83
C ILE A 134 -10.68 29.35 17.34
N LYS A 135 -10.94 29.43 16.03
CA LYS A 135 -12.00 28.68 15.35
C LYS A 135 -11.44 28.20 14.01
N LEU A 136 -11.00 26.96 13.96
CA LEU A 136 -10.36 26.34 12.80
C LEU A 136 -11.33 25.43 12.07
N LYS A 137 -11.23 25.39 10.75
CA LYS A 137 -11.99 24.47 9.90
C LYS A 137 -11.06 23.81 8.90
N LEU A 138 -10.68 22.57 9.19
CA LEU A 138 -9.80 21.79 8.33
C LEU A 138 -10.47 21.56 6.98
N LYS A 139 -9.71 21.74 5.92
CA LYS A 139 -10.18 21.53 4.55
C LYS A 139 -10.08 20.04 4.21
N LEU A 140 -11.15 19.50 3.62
CA LEU A 140 -11.13 18.15 3.06
C LEU A 140 -10.04 18.11 2.00
N GLU A 141 -9.19 17.09 2.04
CA GLU A 141 -8.21 16.85 0.99
C GLU A 141 -8.95 16.64 -0.35
N PRO A 142 -8.47 17.21 -1.46
CA PRO A 142 -9.03 16.94 -2.76
C PRO A 142 -9.08 15.42 -2.99
N CYS A 143 -10.29 14.89 -3.13
CA CYS A 143 -10.53 13.48 -3.36
C CYS A 143 -11.33 13.29 -4.65
N GLU A 144 -11.02 12.24 -5.39
CA GLU A 144 -11.81 11.82 -6.54
C GLU A 144 -13.08 11.10 -6.05
N VAL A 145 -14.16 11.11 -6.84
CA VAL A 145 -15.30 10.24 -6.56
C VAL A 145 -15.00 8.88 -7.17
N TRP A 146 -15.21 7.80 -6.41
CA TRP A 146 -15.05 6.45 -6.92
C TRP A 146 -15.99 6.24 -8.11
N PRO A 147 -15.46 5.90 -9.30
CA PRO A 147 -16.32 5.73 -10.46
C PRO A 147 -17.22 4.51 -10.27
N SER A 148 -18.50 4.71 -10.59
CA SER A 148 -19.51 3.67 -10.58
C SER A 148 -19.84 3.31 -12.02
N HIS A 149 -19.70 2.02 -12.35
CA HIS A 149 -20.08 1.46 -13.64
C HIS A 149 -21.31 0.57 -13.44
N PRO A 150 -22.54 1.14 -13.45
CA PRO A 150 -23.76 0.35 -13.36
C PRO A 150 -24.01 -0.48 -14.63
N GLU A 151 -23.41 -0.10 -15.75
CA GLU A 151 -23.45 -0.88 -16.98
C GLU A 151 -22.58 -2.15 -16.92
N LYS A 152 -22.94 -3.13 -17.75
CA LYS A 152 -22.09 -4.29 -18.01
C LYS A 152 -20.92 -3.91 -18.93
N PRO A 153 -19.73 -4.52 -18.76
CA PRO A 153 -18.65 -4.36 -19.71
C PRO A 153 -19.05 -4.88 -21.09
N THR A 154 -18.48 -4.27 -22.12
CA THR A 154 -18.80 -4.54 -23.52
C THR A 154 -17.76 -5.42 -24.22
N LYS A 155 -16.53 -5.45 -23.67
CA LYS A 155 -15.41 -6.26 -24.19
C LYS A 155 -14.51 -6.71 -23.06
N LEU A 156 -13.82 -7.82 -23.31
CA LEU A 156 -12.73 -8.34 -22.50
C LEU A 156 -11.48 -8.45 -23.38
N TYR A 157 -10.38 -7.86 -22.93
CA TYR A 157 -9.06 -8.02 -23.50
C TYR A 157 -8.21 -8.85 -22.55
N VAL A 158 -7.59 -9.90 -23.08
CA VAL A 158 -6.62 -10.72 -22.35
C VAL A 158 -5.33 -10.72 -23.13
N PHE A 159 -4.25 -10.30 -22.48
CA PHE A 159 -2.97 -10.14 -23.15
C PHE A 159 -1.82 -10.31 -22.17
N ILE A 160 -0.67 -10.71 -22.72
CA ILE A 160 0.60 -10.64 -22.02
C ILE A 160 1.12 -9.22 -22.21
N GLY A 161 1.19 -8.47 -21.11
CA GLY A 161 1.66 -7.10 -21.08
C GLY A 161 3.05 -7.00 -20.48
N LYS A 162 3.94 -6.22 -21.10
CA LYS A 162 5.17 -5.71 -20.49
C LYS A 162 4.92 -4.35 -19.85
N LYS A 163 5.25 -4.20 -18.58
CA LYS A 163 5.09 -2.93 -17.85
C LYS A 163 5.93 -1.83 -18.50
N ILE A 164 5.29 -0.70 -18.82
CA ILE A 164 5.98 0.53 -19.26
C ILE A 164 6.04 1.50 -18.08
N LYS A 165 4.86 1.83 -17.52
CA LYS A 165 4.77 2.83 -16.46
C LYS A 165 3.50 2.67 -15.64
N ILE A 166 3.61 3.01 -14.36
CA ILE A 166 2.51 2.98 -13.41
C ILE A 166 2.47 4.32 -12.70
N TRP A 167 1.27 4.85 -12.52
CA TRP A 167 1.00 6.06 -11.77
C TRP A 167 -0.01 5.74 -10.68
N GLU A 168 0.43 5.88 -9.43
CA GLU A 168 -0.43 5.76 -8.27
C GLU A 168 -0.93 7.15 -7.89
N SER A 169 -2.25 7.29 -7.83
CA SER A 169 -2.87 8.51 -7.29
C SER A 169 -2.88 8.42 -5.75
N PRO A 170 -2.72 9.55 -5.03
CA PRO A 170 -2.85 9.54 -3.57
C PRO A 170 -4.21 8.97 -3.14
N SER A 171 -4.23 8.24 -2.02
CA SER A 171 -5.43 7.62 -1.45
C SER A 171 -6.44 8.69 -1.04
N SER A 172 -7.36 9.02 -1.93
CA SER A 172 -8.34 10.07 -1.66
C SER A 172 -9.53 9.84 -2.58
N TYR A 173 -10.32 8.81 -2.29
CA TYR A 173 -11.69 8.78 -2.80
C TYR A 173 -12.62 9.26 -1.72
N CYS A 174 -13.47 10.23 -2.07
CA CYS A 174 -14.39 10.80 -1.09
C CYS A 174 -15.32 9.71 -0.54
N ASN A 175 -15.87 8.85 -1.40
CA ASN A 175 -16.85 7.82 -1.06
C ASN A 175 -16.29 6.38 -1.04
N GLY A 176 -14.97 6.22 -1.10
CA GLY A 176 -14.31 4.91 -1.09
C GLY A 176 -13.82 4.51 0.30
N PHE A 177 -13.48 3.25 0.49
CA PHE A 177 -12.71 2.86 1.67
C PHE A 177 -11.31 3.53 1.62
N PRO A 178 -10.77 4.00 2.76
CA PRO A 178 -9.50 4.77 2.86
C PRO A 178 -8.27 4.08 2.25
N LEU A 179 -8.37 2.80 1.90
CA LEU A 179 -7.28 1.95 1.42
C LEU A 179 -7.28 1.75 -0.10
N THR A 180 -8.04 2.55 -0.84
CA THR A 180 -8.18 2.40 -2.29
C THR A 180 -7.61 3.63 -3.00
N SER A 181 -6.54 3.44 -3.78
CA SER A 181 -5.90 4.49 -4.60
C SER A 181 -6.14 4.21 -6.08
N ARG A 182 -6.32 5.21 -6.95
CA ARG A 182 -6.33 4.92 -8.39
C ARG A 182 -4.95 4.46 -8.83
N VAL A 183 -4.88 3.39 -9.60
CA VAL A 183 -3.65 3.01 -10.29
C VAL A 183 -3.88 3.11 -11.79
N LEU A 184 -3.25 4.08 -12.45
CA LEU A 184 -3.19 4.13 -13.90
C LEU A 184 -1.98 3.33 -14.37
N SER A 185 -2.19 2.40 -15.28
CA SER A 185 -1.15 1.47 -15.74
C SER A 185 -1.02 1.53 -17.24
N LYS A 186 0.21 1.65 -17.74
CA LYS A 186 0.53 1.60 -19.17
C LYS A 186 1.48 0.42 -19.45
N TYR A 187 1.06 -0.42 -20.39
CA TYR A 187 1.73 -1.67 -20.76
C TYR A 187 1.88 -1.76 -22.28
N LEU A 188 2.97 -2.40 -22.73
CA LEU A 188 3.15 -2.87 -24.10
C LEU A 188 2.50 -4.25 -24.22
N ILE A 189 1.67 -4.46 -25.23
CA ILE A 189 1.07 -5.75 -25.57
C ILE A 189 2.12 -6.58 -26.28
N VAL A 190 2.64 -7.58 -25.58
CA VAL A 190 3.61 -8.56 -26.13
C VAL A 190 2.87 -9.62 -26.93
N LYS A 191 1.71 -10.06 -26.46
CA LYS A 191 0.88 -11.06 -27.12
C LYS A 191 -0.58 -10.90 -26.73
N ASN A 192 -1.47 -10.78 -27.72
CA ASN A 192 -2.90 -10.90 -27.52
C ASN A 192 -3.28 -12.38 -27.29
N ILE A 193 -4.03 -12.65 -26.23
CA ILE A 193 -4.61 -13.98 -25.91
C ILE A 193 -6.10 -14.00 -26.26
N TYR A 194 -6.82 -12.92 -25.97
CA TYR A 194 -8.25 -12.76 -26.30
C TYR A 194 -8.62 -11.30 -26.53
N GLY A 195 -9.63 -11.05 -27.37
CA GLY A 195 -10.20 -9.72 -27.65
C GLY A 195 -9.45 -8.87 -28.69
N ASP A 196 -8.24 -9.26 -29.07
CA ASP A 196 -7.40 -8.64 -30.11
C ASP A 196 -7.33 -7.10 -30.05
N PHE A 197 -6.68 -6.58 -29.02
CA PHE A 197 -6.49 -5.15 -28.88
C PHE A 197 -5.55 -4.63 -29.97
N LYS A 198 -6.02 -3.64 -30.75
CA LYS A 198 -5.39 -3.23 -32.02
C LYS A 198 -4.10 -2.41 -31.88
N LYS A 199 -3.88 -1.79 -30.72
CA LYS A 199 -2.66 -1.00 -30.47
C LYS A 199 -1.62 -1.88 -29.79
N ASP A 200 -0.36 -1.56 -30.01
CA ASP A 200 0.78 -2.17 -29.34
C ASP A 200 0.86 -1.80 -27.85
N THR A 201 0.17 -0.74 -27.43
CA THR A 201 0.20 -0.22 -26.07
C THR A 201 -1.21 0.00 -25.55
N ILE A 202 -1.42 -0.37 -24.30
CA ILE A 202 -2.70 -0.25 -23.61
C ILE A 202 -2.51 0.49 -22.28
N GLN A 203 -3.45 1.39 -22.00
CA GLN A 203 -3.55 2.09 -20.73
C GLN A 203 -4.88 1.75 -20.09
N PHE A 204 -4.86 1.33 -18.83
CA PHE A 204 -6.05 0.94 -18.09
C PHE A 204 -5.94 1.38 -16.63
N THR A 205 -7.07 1.45 -15.96
CA THR A 205 -7.16 1.79 -14.56
C THR A 205 -7.41 0.54 -13.73
N THR A 206 -6.71 0.42 -12.61
CA THR A 206 -7.02 -0.54 -11.54
C THR A 206 -7.46 0.21 -10.31
N TYR A 207 -8.46 -0.38 -9.67
CA TYR A 207 -8.97 0.03 -8.39
C TYR A 207 -8.61 -1.03 -7.33
N PRO A 208 -7.60 -0.77 -6.47
CA PRO A 208 -7.24 -1.61 -5.33
C PRO A 208 -8.46 -1.79 -4.42
N PRO A 209 -8.48 -2.85 -3.60
CA PRO A 209 -7.49 -3.01 -2.55
C PRO A 209 -6.45 -4.01 -3.01
N HIS A 210 -5.17 -3.67 -3.00
CA HIS A 210 -4.15 -4.71 -3.11
C HIS A 210 -4.27 -5.54 -1.83
N SER A 211 -4.44 -6.86 -1.96
CA SER A 211 -4.44 -7.70 -0.78
C SER A 211 -3.15 -7.42 -0.04
N ALA A 212 -3.23 -7.06 1.25
CA ALA A 212 -2.05 -7.00 2.09
C ALA A 212 -1.25 -8.28 1.80
N PRO A 213 0.04 -8.19 1.47
CA PRO A 213 0.84 -9.39 1.26
C PRO A 213 0.57 -10.29 2.46
N LYS A 214 0.19 -11.55 2.22
CA LYS A 214 0.17 -12.51 3.32
C LYS A 214 1.56 -12.42 3.93
N GLN A 215 1.65 -12.05 5.21
CA GLN A 215 2.93 -12.04 5.92
C GLN A 215 3.43 -13.48 5.91
N GLN A 216 4.29 -13.76 4.94
CA GLN A 216 4.97 -15.03 4.77
C GLN A 216 6.44 -14.69 4.96
N ASN A 217 7.14 -15.49 5.76
CA ASN A 217 8.58 -15.31 5.98
C ASN A 217 9.43 -15.74 4.77
N TYR A 218 8.77 -15.87 3.62
CA TYR A 218 9.28 -16.10 2.27
C TYR A 218 8.35 -15.30 1.35
N VAL A 219 8.87 -14.47 0.43
CA VAL A 219 8.06 -13.61 -0.45
C VAL A 219 8.24 -14.01 -1.91
N PRO A 220 7.78 -15.19 -2.34
CA PRO A 220 8.05 -15.70 -3.68
C PRO A 220 7.15 -15.02 -4.72
N PHE A 221 5.93 -14.68 -4.32
CA PHE A 221 4.91 -14.15 -5.22
C PHE A 221 4.36 -12.85 -4.68
N LYS A 222 4.49 -11.81 -5.49
CA LYS A 222 4.01 -10.47 -5.18
C LYS A 222 2.49 -10.44 -5.39
N THR A 223 1.80 -9.62 -4.60
CA THR A 223 0.33 -9.54 -4.63
C THR A 223 -0.18 -8.45 -5.57
N PHE A 224 0.72 -7.72 -6.22
CA PHE A 224 0.38 -6.64 -7.14
C PHE A 224 1.07 -6.83 -8.49
N PHE A 225 0.29 -6.82 -9.56
CA PHE A 225 0.79 -6.99 -10.94
C PHE A 225 1.85 -5.95 -11.31
N ALA A 226 1.77 -4.76 -10.70
CA ALA A 226 2.72 -3.67 -10.89
C ALA A 226 4.15 -4.05 -10.52
N ASP A 227 4.32 -5.03 -9.64
CA ASP A 227 5.64 -5.44 -9.19
C ASP A 227 6.33 -6.42 -10.15
N PHE A 228 5.62 -6.89 -11.18
CA PHE A 228 6.16 -7.78 -12.21
C PHE A 228 6.45 -7.00 -13.48
N GLU A 229 7.44 -7.46 -14.25
CA GLU A 229 7.74 -6.90 -15.57
C GLU A 229 6.72 -7.36 -16.61
N TYR A 230 6.32 -8.63 -16.56
CA TYR A 230 5.34 -9.24 -17.47
C TYR A 230 4.19 -9.87 -16.70
N CYS A 231 2.97 -9.59 -17.15
CA CYS A 231 1.76 -10.19 -16.60
C CYS A 231 0.80 -10.57 -17.73
N LEU A 232 0.09 -11.68 -17.54
CA LEU A 232 -1.19 -11.93 -18.18
C LEU A 232 -2.25 -11.09 -17.47
N LEU A 233 -2.79 -10.11 -18.19
CA LEU A 233 -3.74 -9.13 -17.68
C LEU A 233 -5.10 -9.33 -18.34
N TYR A 234 -6.15 -9.04 -17.57
CA TYR A 234 -7.55 -9.16 -17.96
C TYR A 234 -8.20 -7.79 -17.79
N VAL A 235 -8.56 -7.16 -18.90
CA VAL A 235 -9.03 -5.77 -18.95
C VAL A 235 -10.40 -5.71 -19.60
N LEU A 236 -11.36 -5.11 -18.90
CA LEU A 236 -12.73 -4.93 -19.34
C LEU A 236 -12.95 -3.52 -19.87
N GLU A 237 -13.84 -3.38 -20.86
CA GLU A 237 -14.23 -2.08 -21.44
C GLU A 237 -15.63 -1.66 -20.98
N TYR A 238 -15.71 -0.57 -20.22
CA TYR A 238 -16.94 0.05 -19.74
C TYR A 238 -17.13 1.43 -20.39
N LYS A 239 -18.03 1.54 -21.38
CA LYS A 239 -18.27 2.80 -22.13
C LYS A 239 -16.99 3.49 -22.62
N GLY A 240 -16.01 2.70 -23.08
CA GLY A 240 -14.72 3.19 -23.55
C GLY A 240 -13.63 3.33 -22.47
N GLU A 241 -13.97 3.19 -21.19
CA GLU A 241 -12.99 3.10 -20.11
C GLU A 241 -12.46 1.67 -19.96
N LEU A 242 -11.13 1.54 -19.84
CA LEU A 242 -10.45 0.26 -19.69
C LEU A 242 -10.12 0.02 -18.22
N LEU A 243 -10.73 -1.00 -17.64
CA LEU A 243 -10.57 -1.36 -16.23
C LEU A 243 -10.01 -2.77 -16.10
N GLN A 244 -8.94 -2.92 -15.32
CA GLN A 244 -8.41 -4.24 -15.02
C GLN A 244 -9.25 -4.92 -13.95
N THR A 245 -9.50 -6.22 -14.12
CA THR A 245 -10.35 -7.01 -13.22
C THR A 245 -9.72 -7.13 -11.84
N ARG A 246 -10.50 -6.79 -10.81
CA ARG A 246 -9.99 -6.70 -9.44
C ARG A 246 -9.36 -8.02 -8.97
N TYR A 247 -8.17 -7.94 -8.38
CA TYR A 247 -7.35 -9.08 -7.89
C TYR A 247 -6.85 -10.07 -8.94
N PHE A 248 -7.09 -9.83 -10.22
CA PHE A 248 -7.02 -10.91 -11.19
C PHE A 248 -5.97 -10.67 -12.27
N PHE A 249 -4.82 -11.32 -12.09
CA PHE A 249 -3.69 -11.32 -13.02
C PHE A 249 -2.84 -12.57 -12.80
N ASP A 250 -2.05 -12.96 -13.80
CA ASP A 250 -1.03 -13.99 -13.63
C ASP A 250 0.35 -13.41 -14.00
N ASP A 251 1.34 -13.57 -13.14
CA ASP A 251 2.73 -13.30 -13.49
C ASP A 251 3.20 -14.37 -14.48
N VAL A 252 3.87 -13.96 -15.54
CA VAL A 252 4.28 -14.86 -16.62
C VAL A 252 5.74 -14.64 -16.98
N TYR A 253 6.42 -15.72 -17.33
CA TYR A 253 7.84 -15.75 -17.62
C TYR A 253 8.06 -16.46 -18.95
N MET A 254 9.06 -15.99 -19.70
CA MET A 254 9.47 -16.62 -20.94
C MET A 254 10.07 -18.00 -20.65
N THR A 255 9.68 -18.99 -21.44
CA THR A 255 10.21 -20.35 -21.41
C THR A 255 11.26 -20.54 -22.51
N LYS A 256 12.11 -21.56 -22.37
CA LYS A 256 13.13 -21.90 -23.38
C LYS A 256 12.51 -22.30 -24.72
N GLU A 257 11.25 -22.73 -24.71
CA GLU A 257 10.45 -23.06 -25.90
C GLU A 257 9.82 -21.81 -26.56
N GLY A 258 10.10 -20.60 -26.08
CA GLY A 258 9.60 -19.34 -26.66
C GLY A 258 8.13 -19.05 -26.33
N ARG A 259 7.58 -19.71 -25.30
CA ARG A 259 6.22 -19.49 -24.80
C ARG A 259 6.24 -18.74 -23.47
N TRP A 260 5.08 -18.30 -23.01
CA TRP A 260 4.91 -17.66 -21.71
C TRP A 260 4.16 -18.57 -20.76
N ALA A 261 4.65 -18.72 -19.53
CA ALA A 261 4.01 -19.54 -18.51
C ALA A 261 4.02 -18.86 -17.15
N SER A 262 2.97 -19.11 -16.35
CA SER A 262 2.96 -18.77 -14.92
C SER A 262 3.51 -19.96 -14.13
N PRO A 263 4.37 -19.73 -13.13
CA PRO A 263 4.77 -20.77 -12.19
C PRO A 263 3.57 -21.27 -11.40
N LEU A 264 3.63 -22.53 -10.95
CA LEU A 264 2.70 -23.05 -9.97
C LEU A 264 2.91 -22.32 -8.63
N LYS A 265 1.85 -21.66 -8.16
CA LYS A 265 1.86 -20.89 -6.91
C LYS A 265 1.57 -21.79 -5.70
N PRO A 266 2.08 -21.45 -4.50
CA PRO A 266 1.79 -22.19 -3.28
C PRO A 266 0.31 -22.08 -2.93
N LYS A 267 -0.16 -23.00 -2.08
CA LYS A 267 -1.55 -23.01 -1.62
C LYS A 267 -1.93 -21.69 -0.93
N GLY A 268 -3.16 -21.23 -1.20
CA GLY A 268 -3.75 -20.09 -0.51
C GLY A 268 -3.41 -18.70 -1.06
N LEU A 269 -2.74 -18.55 -2.20
CA LEU A 269 -2.72 -17.27 -2.92
C LEU A 269 -3.97 -17.15 -3.81
N TYR A 270 -4.45 -15.92 -4.03
CA TYR A 270 -5.68 -15.66 -4.78
C TYR A 270 -5.65 -16.23 -6.21
N ASN A 271 -4.48 -16.21 -6.85
CA ASN A 271 -4.31 -16.68 -8.22
C ASN A 271 -3.72 -18.11 -8.29
N THR A 272 -3.73 -18.85 -7.18
CA THR A 272 -3.25 -20.24 -7.16
C THR A 272 -4.16 -21.13 -7.99
N ILE A 273 -3.54 -21.99 -8.79
CA ILE A 273 -4.21 -23.03 -9.57
C ILE A 273 -4.12 -24.33 -8.78
N SER A 274 -5.24 -25.03 -8.66
CA SER A 274 -5.26 -26.31 -7.96
C SER A 274 -4.32 -27.32 -8.64
N PRO A 275 -3.46 -28.02 -7.89
CA PRO A 275 -2.69 -29.13 -8.42
C PRO A 275 -3.60 -30.23 -8.98
N GLY A 276 -3.18 -30.92 -10.03
CA GLY A 276 -3.94 -32.02 -10.64
C GLY A 276 -4.82 -31.64 -11.84
N ILE A 277 -4.66 -30.43 -12.39
CA ILE A 277 -5.24 -30.08 -13.68
C ILE A 277 -4.30 -30.60 -14.78
N ASP A 278 -4.84 -31.26 -15.81
CA ASP A 278 -4.10 -31.86 -16.94
C ASP A 278 -3.18 -30.87 -17.70
N LYS A 279 -3.43 -29.57 -17.50
CA LYS A 279 -2.69 -28.43 -18.06
C LYS A 279 -1.43 -28.05 -17.28
N LEU A 280 -1.21 -28.62 -16.09
CA LEU A 280 0.04 -28.44 -15.35
C LEU A 280 1.15 -29.21 -16.05
N LYS A 281 2.26 -28.52 -16.35
CA LYS A 281 3.41 -29.10 -17.04
C LYS A 281 4.70 -28.75 -16.32
N GLN A 282 5.73 -29.56 -16.51
CA GLN A 282 7.10 -29.15 -16.24
C GLN A 282 7.48 -28.07 -17.25
N ILE A 283 8.04 -26.96 -16.77
CA ILE A 283 8.37 -25.78 -17.58
C ILE A 283 9.85 -25.44 -17.41
N ASN A 284 10.55 -25.28 -18.54
CA ASN A 284 11.91 -24.78 -18.55
C ASN A 284 11.90 -23.26 -18.72
N PHE A 285 11.88 -22.53 -17.62
CA PHE A 285 11.97 -21.06 -17.68
C PHE A 285 13.34 -20.60 -18.19
N THR A 286 13.38 -19.54 -18.99
CA THR A 286 14.64 -18.94 -19.47
C THR A 286 15.48 -18.42 -18.30
N THR A 287 14.82 -17.79 -17.33
CA THR A 287 15.40 -17.42 -16.03
C THR A 287 14.80 -18.33 -14.96
N PRO A 288 15.61 -19.11 -14.22
CA PRO A 288 15.11 -19.95 -13.14
C PRO A 288 14.30 -19.14 -12.12
N ILE A 289 13.15 -19.68 -11.71
CA ILE A 289 12.30 -19.07 -10.68
C ILE A 289 12.70 -19.70 -9.35
N GLU A 290 13.63 -19.05 -8.67
CA GLU A 290 14.18 -19.50 -7.39
C GLU A 290 13.93 -18.52 -6.25
N PHE A 291 13.71 -19.06 -5.05
CA PHE A 291 13.48 -18.28 -3.84
C PHE A 291 14.28 -18.87 -2.69
N GLU A 292 14.83 -18.02 -1.85
CA GLU A 292 15.44 -18.45 -0.59
C GLU A 292 14.43 -18.42 0.55
N TYR A 293 14.66 -19.26 1.56
CA TYR A 293 13.91 -19.28 2.81
C TYR A 293 14.84 -19.58 3.98
N GLU A 294 14.48 -19.12 5.19
CA GLU A 294 15.21 -19.51 6.40
C GLU A 294 14.89 -20.97 6.76
N GLU A 295 15.90 -21.79 7.02
CA GLU A 295 15.76 -23.24 7.32
C GLU A 295 14.72 -23.55 8.40
N LYS A 296 14.57 -22.68 9.41
CA LYS A 296 13.54 -22.82 10.45
C LYS A 296 12.10 -22.90 9.91
N PHE A 297 11.85 -22.47 8.66
CA PHE A 297 10.57 -22.54 7.97
C PHE A 297 10.45 -23.70 6.98
N GLU A 298 11.45 -24.57 6.84
CA GLU A 298 11.47 -25.66 5.84
C GLU A 298 10.20 -26.51 5.90
N LYS A 299 9.73 -26.85 7.10
CA LYS A 299 8.49 -27.61 7.27
C LYS A 299 7.29 -26.90 6.63
N GLN A 300 7.11 -25.61 6.92
CA GLN A 300 6.03 -24.79 6.36
C GLN A 300 6.18 -24.64 4.83
N ILE A 301 7.43 -24.54 4.34
CA ILE A 301 7.73 -24.50 2.91
C ILE A 301 7.25 -25.79 2.23
N LYS A 302 7.61 -26.98 2.75
CA LYS A 302 7.20 -28.27 2.18
C LYS A 302 5.69 -28.50 2.23
N GLU A 303 4.98 -27.91 3.20
CA GLU A 303 3.51 -27.95 3.27
C GLU A 303 2.85 -27.09 2.18
N ASN A 304 3.44 -25.93 1.86
CA ASN A 304 2.89 -24.96 0.92
C ASN A 304 3.35 -25.17 -0.53
N PHE A 305 4.54 -25.75 -0.70
CA PHE A 305 5.16 -26.12 -1.97
C PHE A 305 5.32 -27.63 -2.03
N SER A 306 4.57 -28.27 -2.91
CA SER A 306 4.71 -29.71 -3.10
C SER A 306 6.03 -30.03 -3.80
N GLU A 307 6.80 -30.96 -3.24
CA GLU A 307 8.04 -31.51 -3.82
C GLU A 307 7.80 -32.22 -5.17
N ALA A 308 6.56 -32.60 -5.47
CA ALA A 308 6.20 -33.13 -6.79
C ALA A 308 6.35 -32.08 -7.91
N TYR A 309 6.32 -30.79 -7.56
CA TYR A 309 6.30 -29.67 -8.51
C TYR A 309 7.43 -28.65 -8.32
N ASN A 310 8.25 -28.84 -7.28
CA ASN A 310 9.31 -27.92 -6.87
C ASN A 310 10.50 -28.71 -6.34
N ILE A 311 11.71 -28.18 -6.54
CA ILE A 311 12.91 -28.70 -5.88
C ILE A 311 13.14 -27.85 -4.63
N ILE A 312 13.19 -28.50 -3.46
CA ILE A 312 13.30 -27.84 -2.16
C ILE A 312 14.54 -28.41 -1.45
N GLY A 313 15.49 -27.54 -1.09
CA GLY A 313 16.73 -27.94 -0.42
C GLY A 313 17.70 -26.77 -0.26
N ASP A 314 18.65 -26.88 0.68
CA ASP A 314 19.71 -25.89 0.91
C ASP A 314 19.21 -24.45 1.12
N GLY A 315 18.07 -24.30 1.80
CA GLY A 315 17.43 -22.99 2.02
C GLY A 315 16.87 -22.35 0.74
N LYS A 316 16.66 -23.14 -0.32
CA LYS A 316 16.16 -22.69 -1.64
C LYS A 316 14.99 -23.52 -2.15
N ILE A 317 14.13 -22.87 -2.91
CA ILE A 317 13.04 -23.48 -3.66
C ILE A 317 13.25 -23.11 -5.13
N LEU A 318 13.25 -24.10 -6.01
CA LEU A 318 13.22 -23.91 -7.45
C LEU A 318 11.87 -24.40 -7.99
N VAL A 319 11.12 -23.50 -8.62
CA VAL A 319 9.84 -23.84 -9.24
C VAL A 319 10.09 -24.44 -10.63
N THR A 320 9.67 -25.69 -10.82
CA THR A 320 9.90 -26.43 -12.07
C THR A 320 8.64 -26.66 -12.89
N HIS A 321 7.48 -26.32 -12.33
CA HIS A 321 6.18 -26.54 -12.96
C HIS A 321 5.37 -25.26 -13.09
N GLY A 322 4.49 -25.24 -14.08
CA GLY A 322 3.64 -24.10 -14.37
C GLY A 322 2.57 -24.41 -15.40
N VAL A 323 1.89 -23.36 -15.83
CA VAL A 323 0.84 -23.43 -16.84
C VAL A 323 1.09 -22.34 -17.87
N TYR A 324 1.01 -22.70 -19.15
CA TYR A 324 1.17 -21.73 -20.25
C TYR A 324 0.04 -20.70 -20.27
N ALA A 325 0.33 -19.49 -20.74
CA ALA A 325 -0.60 -18.36 -20.70
C ALA A 325 -1.94 -18.63 -21.41
N GLU A 326 -1.93 -19.39 -22.52
CA GLU A 326 -3.16 -19.78 -23.21
C GLU A 326 -4.01 -20.74 -22.36
N ASP A 327 -3.35 -21.71 -21.72
CA ASP A 327 -3.99 -22.68 -20.84
C ASP A 327 -4.53 -22.02 -19.57
N LEU A 328 -3.83 -21.01 -19.05
CA LEU A 328 -4.28 -20.16 -17.94
C LEU A 328 -5.61 -19.50 -18.29
N PHE A 329 -5.71 -18.86 -19.45
CA PHE A 329 -6.95 -18.21 -19.87
C PHE A 329 -8.13 -19.19 -19.90
N GLU A 330 -7.91 -20.40 -20.42
CA GLU A 330 -8.95 -21.43 -20.42
C GLU A 330 -9.34 -21.93 -19.01
N ILE A 331 -8.40 -22.04 -18.08
CA ILE A 331 -8.70 -22.34 -16.67
C ILE A 331 -9.50 -21.19 -16.04
N ARG A 332 -9.13 -19.95 -16.37
CA ARG A 332 -9.78 -18.74 -15.85
C ARG A 332 -11.21 -18.60 -16.37
N LYS A 333 -11.49 -18.96 -17.63
CA LYS A 333 -12.83 -19.03 -18.22
C LYS A 333 -13.79 -19.86 -17.39
N THR A 334 -13.39 -21.07 -17.00
CA THR A 334 -14.25 -21.96 -16.20
C THR A 334 -14.40 -21.53 -14.74
N GLY A 335 -13.58 -20.57 -14.28
CA GLY A 335 -13.53 -20.09 -12.90
C GLY A 335 -13.88 -18.60 -12.79
N ALA A 336 -12.87 -17.78 -12.50
CA ALA A 336 -13.05 -16.37 -12.15
C ALA A 336 -13.57 -15.49 -13.29
N LEU A 337 -13.46 -15.91 -14.56
CA LEU A 337 -14.01 -15.18 -15.70
C LEU A 337 -15.42 -15.63 -16.09
N LYS A 338 -16.01 -16.62 -15.40
CA LYS A 338 -17.33 -17.17 -15.72
C LYS A 338 -18.44 -16.11 -15.75
N GLU A 339 -18.33 -15.09 -14.91
CA GLU A 339 -19.28 -13.97 -14.91
C GLU A 339 -19.27 -13.15 -16.21
N TYR A 340 -18.20 -13.26 -17.01
CA TYR A 340 -18.01 -12.60 -18.30
C TYR A 340 -18.19 -13.53 -19.50
N ASP A 341 -18.77 -14.72 -19.32
CA ASP A 341 -18.96 -15.69 -20.42
C ASP A 341 -19.71 -15.09 -21.63
N TYR A 342 -20.62 -14.14 -21.42
CA TYR A 342 -21.31 -13.43 -22.51
C TYR A 342 -20.38 -12.56 -23.39
N LEU A 343 -19.16 -12.28 -22.93
CA LEU A 343 -18.11 -11.60 -23.69
C LEU A 343 -17.13 -12.57 -24.35
N ILE A 344 -17.17 -13.84 -23.98
CA ILE A 344 -16.21 -14.88 -24.37
C ILE A 344 -16.90 -15.81 -25.36
N LYS A 345 -16.61 -15.64 -26.65
CA LYS A 345 -17.23 -16.42 -27.73
C LYS A 345 -16.36 -17.58 -28.18
#